data_AF-A0AAV3U3J0-F1
#
_entry.id   AF-A0AAV3U3J0-F1
#
_cell.length_a   1.000
_cell.length_b   1.000
_cell.length_c   1.000
_cell.angle_alpha   90.00
_cell.angle_beta   90.00
_cell.angle_gamma   90.00
#
_symmetry.space_group_name_H-M   'P 1'
#
loop_
_entity.id
_entity.type
_entity.pdbx_description
1 polymer ?
#
loop_
_entity_poly.entity_id
_entity_poly.type
_entity_poly.pdbx_seq_one_letter_code
_entity_poly.pdbx_strand_id
1 'polypeptide(L)'
;MNSNDYSELEDEAATFIAMYDGLTDSELEYAYLSSESFSDVLMGPDNGSGELPDDYPTDHGGILVSDLTAEQQALVTAAIASYVADYASDIADPLLEAYTSAEAYAQTYVAWAGSQSAGVDIDTNGTYMRIDGPRVWIEIICQGGIVIRNETHYHTIFRDKTMDYGNTL
;
A
#
# COMPACT_ATOMS: atom_id res chain seq x y z
N MET A 1 -24.62 -3.07 -11.89
CA MET A 1 -23.50 -3.37 -12.79
C MET A 1 -22.96 -2.04 -13.25
N ASN A 2 -22.04 -1.47 -12.48
CA ASN A 2 -21.35 -0.23 -12.85
C ASN A 2 -20.01 -0.65 -13.43
N SER A 3 -19.86 -0.46 -14.73
CA SER A 3 -18.66 -0.84 -15.49
C SER A 3 -17.63 0.31 -15.55
N ASN A 4 -17.65 1.20 -14.56
CA ASN A 4 -16.75 2.35 -14.47
C ASN A 4 -15.70 2.22 -13.34
N ASP A 5 -15.71 1.16 -12.54
CA ASP A 5 -14.91 1.03 -11.30
C ASP A 5 -13.59 0.24 -11.44
N TYR A 6 -13.26 -0.31 -12.61
CA TYR A 6 -12.05 -1.14 -12.75
C TYR A 6 -10.79 -0.33 -13.10
N SER A 7 -10.91 0.77 -13.84
CA SER A 7 -9.74 1.55 -14.29
C SER A 7 -9.07 2.33 -13.17
N GLU A 8 -9.82 2.77 -12.15
CA GLU A 8 -9.28 3.57 -11.04
C GLU A 8 -8.37 2.72 -10.14
N LEU A 9 -8.80 1.49 -9.81
CA LEU A 9 -7.97 0.51 -9.10
C LEU A 9 -6.75 0.06 -9.93
N GLU A 10 -6.90 -0.03 -11.26
CA GLU A 10 -5.77 -0.29 -12.16
C GLU A 10 -4.74 0.85 -12.10
N ASP A 11 -5.19 2.11 -12.04
CA ASP A 11 -4.31 3.29 -11.93
C ASP A 11 -3.61 3.36 -10.56
N GLU A 12 -4.32 3.08 -9.45
CA GLU A 12 -3.73 2.97 -8.11
C GLU A 12 -2.68 1.84 -8.05
N ALA A 13 -3.04 0.64 -8.50
CA ALA A 13 -2.13 -0.49 -8.55
C ALA A 13 -0.91 -0.19 -9.42
N ALA A 14 -1.08 0.49 -10.56
CA ALA A 14 0.03 0.88 -11.44
C ALA A 14 1.06 1.79 -10.75
N THR A 15 0.62 2.75 -9.94
CA THR A 15 1.56 3.61 -9.17
C THR A 15 2.29 2.83 -8.08
N PHE A 16 1.61 1.89 -7.43
CA PHE A 16 2.23 0.98 -6.47
C PHE A 16 3.28 0.08 -7.11
N ILE A 17 2.97 -0.50 -8.28
CA ILE A 17 3.92 -1.32 -9.04
C ILE A 17 5.13 -0.49 -9.44
N ALA A 18 4.91 0.72 -9.98
CA ALA A 18 5.99 1.62 -10.39
C ALA A 18 6.93 1.97 -9.22
N MET A 19 6.40 2.10 -8.00
CA MET A 19 7.20 2.29 -6.79
C MET A 19 8.14 1.11 -6.51
N TYR A 20 7.67 -0.14 -6.57
CA TYR A 20 8.53 -1.32 -6.37
C TYR A 20 9.47 -1.58 -7.54
N ASP A 21 9.04 -1.33 -8.78
CA ASP A 21 9.91 -1.40 -9.97
C ASP A 21 11.07 -0.37 -9.91
N GLY A 22 10.88 0.73 -9.19
CA GLY A 22 11.90 1.75 -8.94
C GLY A 22 12.94 1.36 -7.89
N LEU A 23 12.72 0.29 -7.11
CA LEU A 23 13.67 -0.19 -6.12
C LEU A 23 14.80 -0.99 -6.79
N THR A 24 16.01 -0.87 -6.25
CA THR A 24 17.11 -1.76 -6.60
C THR A 24 16.89 -3.16 -6.01
N ASP A 25 17.58 -4.17 -6.54
CA ASP A 25 17.52 -5.54 -6.01
C ASP A 25 17.78 -5.62 -4.49
N SER A 26 18.74 -4.83 -4.00
CA SER A 26 19.05 -4.80 -2.56
C SER A 26 17.94 -4.12 -1.76
N GLU A 27 17.36 -3.04 -2.25
CA GLU A 27 16.22 -2.37 -1.59
C GLU A 27 14.98 -3.26 -1.59
N LEU A 28 14.73 -4.00 -2.68
CA LEU A 28 13.69 -5.04 -2.75
C LEU A 28 13.93 -6.16 -1.74
N GLU A 29 15.18 -6.61 -1.56
CA GLU A 29 15.52 -7.61 -0.54
C GLU A 29 15.29 -7.07 0.89
N TYR A 30 15.65 -5.81 1.16
CA TYR A 30 15.35 -5.16 2.45
C TYR A 30 13.85 -4.95 2.67
N ALA A 31 13.11 -4.65 1.60
CA ALA A 31 11.66 -4.48 1.66
C ALA A 31 10.90 -5.80 1.90
N TYR A 32 11.56 -6.96 1.78
CA TYR A 32 10.90 -8.27 1.82
C TYR A 32 10.60 -8.77 3.24
N LEU A 33 9.32 -9.02 3.53
CA LEU A 33 8.83 -9.63 4.76
C LEU A 33 8.97 -11.16 4.72
N SER A 34 10.21 -11.65 4.81
CA SER A 34 10.54 -13.07 4.59
C SER A 34 9.84 -14.09 5.51
N SER A 35 9.32 -13.66 6.65
CA SER A 35 8.58 -14.52 7.60
C SER A 35 7.06 -14.37 7.52
N GLU A 36 6.55 -13.56 6.59
CA GLU A 36 5.14 -13.21 6.50
C GLU A 36 4.56 -13.65 5.14
N SER A 37 3.28 -13.99 5.17
CA SER A 37 2.49 -14.30 3.98
C SER A 37 1.06 -13.88 4.23
N PHE A 38 0.44 -13.26 3.23
CA PHE A 38 -0.89 -12.71 3.35
C PHE A 38 -1.83 -13.40 2.37
N SER A 39 -3.07 -13.61 2.78
CA SER A 39 -4.15 -14.09 1.91
C SER A 39 -5.25 -13.05 1.71
N ASP A 40 -5.17 -11.93 2.42
CA ASP A 40 -6.03 -10.74 2.27
C ASP A 40 -5.26 -9.51 2.80
N VAL A 41 -5.82 -8.31 2.67
CA VAL A 41 -5.33 -7.10 3.35
C VAL A 41 -5.35 -7.31 4.87
N LEU A 42 -4.32 -6.86 5.57
CA LEU A 42 -4.17 -7.06 7.02
C LEU A 42 -5.18 -6.21 7.80
N MET A 43 -5.37 -4.96 7.39
CA MET A 43 -6.21 -3.99 8.08
C MET A 43 -7.56 -3.79 7.39
N GLY A 44 -8.12 -4.87 6.85
CA GLY A 44 -9.47 -4.92 6.29
C GLY A 44 -10.57 -4.54 7.30
N PRO A 45 -11.86 -4.57 6.88
CA PRO A 45 -13.00 -4.23 7.75
C PRO A 45 -13.20 -5.19 8.94
N ASP A 46 -12.53 -6.34 8.95
CA ASP A 46 -12.40 -7.26 10.08
C ASP A 46 -11.10 -8.05 9.87
N ASN A 47 -10.23 -8.10 10.89
CA ASN A 47 -9.01 -8.94 10.87
C ASN A 47 -9.21 -10.28 11.59
N GLY A 48 -10.46 -10.67 11.85
CA GLY A 48 -10.85 -11.86 12.59
C GLY A 48 -11.14 -11.59 14.07
N SER A 49 -11.03 -10.34 14.53
CA SER A 49 -11.39 -9.93 15.89
C SER A 49 -12.89 -9.68 16.06
N GLY A 50 -13.64 -9.52 14.96
CA GLY A 50 -15.05 -9.10 15.00
C GLY A 50 -15.23 -7.63 15.40
N GLU A 51 -14.12 -6.90 15.54
CA GLU A 51 -14.03 -5.46 15.74
C GLU A 51 -13.20 -4.86 14.60
N LEU A 52 -13.30 -3.55 14.42
CA LEU A 52 -12.56 -2.87 13.35
C LEU A 52 -11.08 -2.78 13.77
N PRO A 53 -10.13 -3.29 12.97
CA PRO A 53 -8.73 -3.40 13.38
C PRO A 53 -8.10 -2.05 13.67
N ASP A 54 -7.54 -1.83 14.86
CA ASP A 54 -6.66 -0.70 15.22
C ASP A 54 -5.25 -1.15 15.62
N ASP A 55 -4.99 -2.46 15.54
CA ASP A 55 -3.78 -3.17 15.91
C ASP A 55 -2.77 -3.25 14.76
N TYR A 56 -2.37 -2.08 14.25
CA TYR A 56 -1.31 -1.99 13.24
C TYR A 56 0.00 -2.66 13.73
N PRO A 57 0.79 -3.27 12.82
CA PRO A 57 2.10 -3.81 13.15
C PRO A 57 2.99 -2.80 13.86
N THR A 58 3.63 -3.24 14.94
CA THR A 58 4.65 -2.47 15.67
C THR A 58 6.06 -2.78 15.18
N ASP A 59 6.24 -3.95 14.56
CA ASP A 59 7.39 -4.27 13.73
C ASP A 59 6.99 -4.00 12.28
N HIS A 60 7.41 -2.85 11.76
CA HIS A 60 7.03 -2.39 10.42
C HIS A 60 7.64 -3.25 9.32
N GLY A 61 8.78 -3.89 9.58
CA GLY A 61 9.62 -4.50 8.56
C GLY A 61 9.93 -3.55 7.40
N GLY A 62 10.38 -4.11 6.29
CA GLY A 62 10.58 -3.37 5.04
C GLY A 62 11.73 -2.34 5.06
N ILE A 63 11.69 -1.42 4.09
CA ILE A 63 12.68 -0.35 3.93
C ILE A 63 12.05 1.01 4.27
N LEU A 64 12.82 1.84 4.98
CA LEU A 64 12.39 3.18 5.36
C LEU A 64 12.43 4.12 4.16
N VAL A 65 11.36 4.88 3.92
CA VAL A 65 11.24 5.77 2.76
C VAL A 65 12.31 6.86 2.78
N SER A 66 12.73 7.35 3.96
CA SER A 66 13.83 8.31 4.06
C SER A 66 15.19 7.77 3.62
N ASP A 67 15.36 6.45 3.54
CA ASP A 67 16.60 5.81 3.06
C ASP A 67 16.63 5.68 1.52
N LEU A 68 15.49 5.87 0.85
CA LEU A 68 15.37 5.84 -0.59
C LEU A 68 15.90 7.13 -1.25
N THR A 69 16.24 7.04 -2.53
CA THR A 69 16.61 8.20 -3.35
C THR A 69 15.43 9.17 -3.52
N ALA A 70 15.71 10.42 -3.90
CA ALA A 70 14.66 11.41 -4.16
C ALA A 70 13.71 10.96 -5.29
N GLU A 71 14.23 10.29 -6.31
CA GLU A 71 13.45 9.74 -7.41
C GLU A 71 12.51 8.61 -6.94
N GLN A 72 12.99 7.73 -6.05
CA GLN A 72 12.16 6.67 -5.47
C GLN A 72 11.13 7.23 -4.47
N GLN A 73 11.49 8.22 -3.65
CA GLN A 73 10.55 8.92 -2.78
C GLN A 73 9.42 9.58 -3.59
N ALA A 74 9.72 10.11 -4.78
CA ALA A 74 8.69 10.65 -5.66
C ALA A 74 7.72 9.56 -6.18
N LEU A 75 8.18 8.32 -6.37
CA LEU A 75 7.30 7.20 -6.70
C LEU A 75 6.42 6.80 -5.50
N VAL A 76 6.97 6.80 -4.29
CA VAL A 76 6.17 6.63 -3.05
C VAL A 76 5.13 7.73 -2.92
N THR A 77 5.50 9.00 -3.19
CA THR A 77 4.56 10.13 -3.20
C THR A 77 3.46 9.92 -4.24
N ALA A 78 3.79 9.47 -5.45
CA ALA A 78 2.81 9.20 -6.50
C ALA A 78 1.84 8.09 -6.11
N ALA A 79 2.33 7.03 -5.47
CA ALA A 79 1.51 5.94 -4.93
C ALA A 79 0.58 6.43 -3.81
N ILE A 80 1.05 7.27 -2.88
CA ILE A 80 0.16 7.86 -1.85
C ILE A 80 -0.87 8.80 -2.49
N ALA A 81 -0.44 9.59 -3.49
CA ALA A 81 -1.26 10.57 -4.17
C ALA A 81 -2.46 9.93 -4.90
N SER A 82 -2.29 8.74 -5.50
CA SER A 82 -3.39 8.06 -6.21
C SER A 82 -4.58 7.77 -5.29
N TYR A 83 -4.33 7.36 -4.05
CA TYR A 83 -5.40 7.04 -3.07
C TYR A 83 -6.07 8.28 -2.46
N VAL A 84 -5.34 9.39 -2.32
CA VAL A 84 -5.95 10.63 -1.79
C VAL A 84 -6.62 11.48 -2.88
N ALA A 85 -6.38 11.18 -4.16
CA ALA A 85 -6.92 11.94 -5.29
C ALA A 85 -8.45 11.85 -5.41
N ASP A 86 -9.08 10.86 -4.77
CA ASP A 86 -10.53 10.73 -4.69
C ASP A 86 -11.20 11.82 -3.85
N TYR A 87 -10.44 12.47 -2.96
CA TYR A 87 -10.92 13.61 -2.18
C TYR A 87 -10.84 14.91 -3.00
N ALA A 88 -11.68 15.88 -2.64
CA ALA A 88 -11.51 17.25 -3.14
C ALA A 88 -10.14 17.81 -2.71
N SER A 89 -9.54 18.68 -3.52
CA SER A 89 -8.17 19.16 -3.31
C SER A 89 -7.94 19.84 -1.96
N ASP A 90 -8.96 20.48 -1.40
CA ASP A 90 -8.91 21.10 -0.07
C ASP A 90 -8.75 20.09 1.08
N ILE A 91 -9.02 18.81 0.81
CA ILE A 91 -8.73 17.68 1.68
C ILE A 91 -7.49 16.92 1.20
N ALA A 92 -7.38 16.62 -0.11
CA ALA A 92 -6.28 15.82 -0.64
C ALA A 92 -4.90 16.47 -0.41
N ASP A 93 -4.77 17.79 -0.63
CA ASP A 93 -3.51 18.52 -0.50
C ASP A 93 -2.92 18.44 0.94
N PRO A 94 -3.66 18.78 2.02
CA PRO A 94 -3.12 18.67 3.37
C PRO A 94 -2.86 17.22 3.82
N LEU A 95 -3.60 16.24 3.29
CA LEU A 95 -3.31 14.82 3.55
C LEU A 95 -1.99 14.40 2.91
N LEU A 96 -1.82 14.73 1.63
CA LEU A 96 -0.58 14.43 0.92
C LEU A 96 0.62 15.09 1.60
N GLU A 97 0.52 16.36 1.98
CA GLU A 97 1.57 17.05 2.74
C GLU A 97 1.87 16.35 4.08
N ALA A 98 0.83 15.95 4.82
CA ALA A 98 0.99 15.26 6.10
C ALA A 98 1.67 13.89 5.95
N TYR A 99 1.37 13.15 4.88
CA TYR A 99 1.91 11.80 4.63
C TYR A 99 3.31 11.81 4.02
N THR A 100 3.70 12.90 3.35
CA THR A 100 4.93 12.97 2.54
C THR A 100 5.97 13.97 3.06
N SER A 101 5.71 14.59 4.22
CA SER A 101 6.72 15.38 4.91
C SER A 101 7.98 14.56 5.22
N ALA A 102 9.12 15.23 5.35
CA ALA A 102 10.38 14.56 5.68
C ALA A 102 10.29 13.82 7.03
N GLU A 103 9.55 14.38 8.00
CA GLU A 103 9.27 13.77 9.29
C GLU A 103 8.41 12.52 9.15
N ALA A 104 7.40 12.53 8.28
CA ALA A 104 6.59 11.35 7.99
C ALA A 104 7.45 10.27 7.32
N TYR A 105 8.20 10.61 6.28
CA TYR A 105 9.06 9.66 5.55
C TYR A 105 10.17 9.05 6.39
N ALA A 106 10.66 9.75 7.42
CA ALA A 106 11.57 9.19 8.42
C ALA A 106 10.94 8.09 9.30
N GLN A 107 9.63 7.86 9.17
CA GLN A 107 8.86 6.86 9.90
C GLN A 107 7.90 6.07 9.01
N THR A 108 8.02 6.19 7.69
CA THR A 108 7.20 5.46 6.72
C THR A 108 8.02 4.36 6.10
N TYR A 109 7.47 3.15 6.07
CA TYR A 109 8.09 1.96 5.51
C TYR A 109 7.34 1.49 4.28
N VAL A 110 8.08 0.98 3.29
CA VAL A 110 7.52 0.18 2.20
C VAL A 110 7.97 -1.26 2.37
N ALA A 111 7.02 -2.19 2.25
CA ALA A 111 7.26 -3.60 2.51
C ALA A 111 6.48 -4.47 1.55
N TRP A 112 7.00 -5.64 1.19
CA TRP A 112 6.29 -6.60 0.36
C TRP A 112 6.45 -8.02 0.90
N ALA A 113 5.49 -8.88 0.57
CA ALA A 113 5.52 -10.30 0.90
C ALA A 113 4.98 -11.14 -0.26
N GLY A 114 5.25 -12.44 -0.21
CA GLY A 114 4.89 -13.37 -1.28
C GLY A 114 6.04 -14.28 -1.68
N SER A 115 6.00 -14.76 -2.91
CA SER A 115 7.03 -15.64 -3.46
C SER A 115 8.34 -14.88 -3.68
N GLN A 116 9.35 -15.13 -2.84
CA GLN A 116 10.66 -14.48 -2.99
C GLN A 116 11.25 -14.66 -4.39
N SER A 117 11.08 -15.84 -4.99
CA SER A 117 11.59 -16.13 -6.33
C SER A 117 10.86 -15.42 -7.46
N ALA A 118 9.63 -14.95 -7.22
CA ALA A 118 8.87 -14.15 -8.19
C ALA A 118 9.13 -12.65 -8.02
N GLY A 119 9.50 -12.21 -6.81
CA GLY A 119 9.57 -10.79 -6.48
C GLY A 119 8.18 -10.19 -6.30
N VAL A 120 8.08 -8.88 -6.51
CA VAL A 120 6.79 -8.19 -6.62
C VAL A 120 6.24 -8.44 -8.02
N ASP A 121 5.23 -9.29 -8.10
CA ASP A 121 4.57 -9.68 -9.35
C ASP A 121 3.06 -9.75 -9.15
N ILE A 122 2.33 -8.86 -9.82
CA ILE A 122 0.87 -8.77 -9.69
C ILE A 122 0.12 -9.98 -10.27
N ASP A 123 0.75 -10.76 -11.16
CA ASP A 123 0.15 -11.99 -11.69
C ASP A 123 0.39 -13.19 -10.75
N THR A 124 1.23 -13.01 -9.73
CA THR A 124 1.50 -14.02 -8.71
C THR A 124 0.53 -13.87 -7.52
N ASN A 125 -0.28 -14.90 -7.30
CA ASN A 125 -1.21 -14.93 -6.19
C ASN A 125 -0.50 -14.86 -4.84
N GLY A 126 -0.91 -13.94 -3.98
CA GLY A 126 -0.33 -13.68 -2.67
C GLY A 126 0.81 -12.66 -2.68
N THR A 127 1.08 -12.01 -3.82
CA THR A 127 1.92 -10.81 -3.83
C THR A 127 1.24 -9.71 -3.04
N TYR A 128 1.84 -9.34 -1.92
CA TYR A 128 1.37 -8.32 -0.99
C TYR A 128 2.34 -7.15 -0.98
N MET A 129 1.82 -5.93 -0.97
CA MET A 129 2.55 -4.68 -0.96
C MET A 129 1.93 -3.73 0.07
N ARG A 130 2.77 -2.96 0.77
CA ARG A 130 2.33 -2.05 1.83
C ARG A 130 3.14 -0.75 1.87
N ILE A 131 2.44 0.35 2.10
CA ILE A 131 3.00 1.60 2.66
C ILE A 131 2.47 1.77 4.09
N ASP A 132 3.40 1.88 5.04
CA ASP A 132 3.11 1.93 6.47
C ASP A 132 3.80 3.15 7.11
N GLY A 133 3.06 4.23 7.32
CA GLY A 133 3.53 5.46 7.97
C GLY A 133 2.83 5.77 9.30
N PRO A 134 3.19 6.89 9.95
CA PRO A 134 2.56 7.30 11.21
C PRO A 134 1.05 7.56 11.08
N ARG A 135 0.63 8.07 9.91
CA ARG A 135 -0.77 8.31 9.56
C ARG A 135 -1.23 7.44 8.40
N VAL A 136 -0.49 7.40 7.30
CA VAL A 136 -0.90 6.66 6.10
C VAL A 136 -0.72 5.15 6.28
N TRP A 137 -1.70 4.39 5.85
CA TRP A 137 -1.64 2.94 5.70
C TRP A 137 -2.29 2.55 4.37
N ILE A 138 -1.52 1.93 3.47
CA ILE A 138 -2.03 1.44 2.19
C ILE A 138 -1.56 0.00 2.00
N GLU A 139 -2.46 -0.88 1.57
CA GLU A 139 -2.15 -2.26 1.22
C GLU A 139 -2.71 -2.62 -0.15
N ILE A 140 -1.99 -3.48 -0.85
CA ILE A 140 -2.49 -4.19 -2.03
C ILE A 140 -2.09 -5.65 -1.89
N ILE A 141 -3.05 -6.55 -2.11
CA ILE A 141 -2.78 -7.98 -2.30
C ILE A 141 -3.37 -8.47 -3.62
N CYS A 142 -2.55 -9.19 -4.36
CA CYS A 142 -2.89 -9.74 -5.67
C CYS A 142 -3.42 -11.16 -5.51
N GLN A 143 -4.61 -11.42 -6.02
CA GLN A 143 -5.24 -12.74 -6.00
C GLN A 143 -5.65 -13.17 -7.40
N GLY A 144 -5.77 -14.48 -7.62
CA GLY A 144 -6.33 -14.99 -8.88
C GLY A 144 -7.82 -14.68 -9.01
N GLY A 145 -8.23 -13.99 -10.08
CA GLY A 145 -9.64 -13.69 -10.34
C GLY A 145 -10.54 -14.93 -10.42
N ILE A 146 -11.56 -14.98 -9.55
CA ILE A 146 -12.53 -16.09 -9.50
C ILE A 146 -13.62 -15.91 -10.58
N VAL A 147 -14.06 -14.67 -10.81
CA VAL A 147 -15.14 -14.31 -11.75
C VAL A 147 -14.60 -14.10 -13.16
N ILE A 148 -13.58 -13.24 -13.29
CA ILE A 148 -12.84 -13.06 -14.54
C ILE A 148 -11.53 -13.84 -14.39
N ARG A 149 -11.51 -15.02 -15.00
CA ARG A 149 -10.35 -15.92 -14.90
C ARG A 149 -9.20 -15.36 -15.71
N ASN A 150 -7.98 -15.50 -15.18
CA ASN A 150 -6.73 -15.00 -15.77
C ASN A 150 -6.56 -13.48 -15.75
N GLU A 151 -7.28 -12.78 -14.87
CA GLU A 151 -7.00 -11.40 -14.50
C GLU A 151 -6.65 -11.35 -13.01
N THR A 152 -5.78 -10.42 -12.64
CA THR A 152 -5.46 -10.15 -11.23
C THR A 152 -6.65 -9.51 -10.55
N HIS A 153 -7.03 -10.07 -9.42
CA HIS A 153 -8.02 -9.50 -8.51
C HIS A 153 -7.30 -8.85 -7.34
N TYR A 154 -7.32 -7.53 -7.30
CA TYR A 154 -6.72 -6.76 -6.22
C TYR A 154 -7.70 -6.66 -5.05
N HIS A 155 -7.23 -6.95 -3.84
CA HIS A 155 -7.81 -6.35 -2.66
C HIS A 155 -6.89 -5.22 -2.22
N THR A 156 -7.46 -4.05 -1.95
CA THR A 156 -6.70 -2.89 -1.49
C THR A 156 -7.44 -2.19 -0.37
N ILE A 157 -6.68 -1.49 0.47
CA ILE A 157 -7.23 -0.61 1.49
C ILE A 157 -6.31 0.58 1.70
N PHE A 158 -6.91 1.76 1.89
CA PHE A 158 -6.26 2.98 2.34
C PHE A 158 -6.91 3.44 3.66
N ARG A 159 -6.09 3.78 4.65
CA ARG A 159 -6.52 4.27 5.96
C ARG A 159 -5.62 5.39 6.46
N ASP A 160 -6.22 6.35 7.15
CA ASP A 160 -5.47 7.28 8.00
C ASP A 160 -5.59 6.84 9.46
N LYS A 161 -4.51 6.33 10.06
CA LYS A 161 -4.46 5.81 11.43
C LYS A 161 -4.96 6.77 12.51
N THR A 162 -5.00 8.07 12.23
CA THR A 162 -5.44 9.11 13.17
C THR A 162 -6.85 9.61 12.92
N MET A 163 -7.36 9.56 11.68
CA MET A 163 -8.70 10.06 11.32
C MET A 163 -9.72 8.97 11.06
N ASP A 164 -9.28 7.74 10.83
CA ASP A 164 -10.21 6.65 10.60
C ASP A 164 -11.12 6.43 11.82
N TYR A 165 -12.34 5.93 11.60
CA TYR A 165 -13.36 5.63 12.62
C TYR A 165 -13.84 6.79 13.50
N GLY A 166 -14.22 7.91 12.88
CA GLY A 166 -15.00 8.97 13.54
C GLY A 166 -14.17 10.11 14.12
N ASN A 167 -12.86 10.09 13.89
CA ASN A 167 -12.05 11.27 14.03
C ASN A 167 -12.24 12.14 12.78
N THR A 168 -12.60 13.39 12.98
CA THR A 168 -13.05 14.26 11.89
C THR A 168 -11.87 14.84 11.11
N LEU A 169 -11.98 14.77 9.79
CA LEU A 169 -11.21 15.56 8.82
C LEU A 169 -11.50 17.07 9.01
#